data_AF-A0AAZ3S101-F1
#
_entry.id   AF-A0AAZ3S101-F1
#
_cell.length_a   1.000
_cell.length_b   1.000
_cell.length_c   1.000
_cell.angle_alpha   90.00
_cell.angle_beta   90.00
_cell.angle_gamma   90.00
#
_symmetry.space_group_name_H-M   'P 1'
#
loop_
_entity.id
_entity.type
_entity.pdbx_description
1 polymer ?
#
loop_
_entity_poly.entity_id
_entity_poly.type
_entity_poly.pdbx_seq_one_letter_code
_entity_poly.pdbx_strand_id
1 'polypeptide(L)'
;MPSELERSMESLITVFHRYADKDGDCNTLSKKELKELMQTELASFLKVTLTSLSLSLSLSLSLSVCLSVCLSLPLSLSLSLSLSLSLCLYSLSVSTSLSLSLCFYLTVPLYFPCISCPPFTFFQIFLCHYIRIKSTQS
;
A
#
# COMPACT_ATOMS: atom_id res chain seq x y z
N MET A 1 53.20 -13.21 6.96
CA MET A 1 52.12 -12.21 6.74
C MET A 1 51.74 -11.68 8.12
N PRO A 2 51.72 -10.36 8.32
CA PRO A 2 51.33 -9.81 9.61
C PRO A 2 49.85 -10.09 9.87
N SER A 3 49.55 -10.43 11.12
CA SER A 3 48.21 -10.66 11.64
C SER A 3 47.37 -9.39 11.64
N GLU A 4 46.05 -9.53 11.77
CA GLU A 4 45.12 -8.39 11.82
C GLU A 4 45.39 -7.48 13.04
N LEU A 5 45.84 -8.08 14.15
CA LEU A 5 46.27 -7.35 15.34
C LEU A 5 47.55 -6.54 15.09
N GLU A 6 48.56 -7.12 14.43
CA GLU A 6 49.81 -6.44 14.09
C GLU A 6 49.56 -5.22 13.19
N ARG A 7 48.70 -5.37 12.17
CA ARG A 7 48.30 -4.23 11.31
C ARG A 7 47.56 -3.15 12.10
N SER A 8 46.73 -3.54 13.06
CA SER A 8 46.00 -2.61 13.92
C SER A 8 46.95 -1.84 14.84
N MET A 9 47.94 -2.52 15.42
CA MET A 9 49.00 -1.90 16.22
C MET A 9 49.87 -0.96 15.39
N GLU A 10 50.31 -1.38 14.19
CA GLU A 10 51.06 -0.52 13.27
C GLU A 10 50.25 0.74 12.91
N SER A 11 48.97 0.59 12.60
CA SER A 11 48.11 1.73 12.27
C SER A 11 47.98 2.70 13.46
N LEU A 12 47.82 2.20 14.69
CA LEU A 12 47.73 3.03 15.88
C LEU A 12 49.03 3.78 16.17
N ILE A 13 50.18 3.14 15.96
CA ILE A 13 51.52 3.75 16.06
C ILE A 13 51.70 4.84 14.99
N THR A 14 51.28 4.58 13.74
CA THR A 14 51.38 5.59 12.67
C THR A 14 50.49 6.81 12.92
N VAL A 15 49.30 6.61 13.48
CA VAL A 15 48.43 7.72 13.91
C VAL A 15 49.08 8.48 15.05
N PHE A 16 49.64 7.79 16.05
CA PHE A 16 50.36 8.43 17.15
C PHE A 16 51.49 9.34 16.65
N HIS A 17 52.37 8.83 15.79
CA HIS A 17 53.47 9.64 15.24
C HIS A 17 52.99 10.80 14.36
N ARG A 18 51.90 10.64 13.60
CA ARG A 18 51.33 11.72 12.78
C ARG A 18 50.91 12.93 13.62
N TYR A 19 50.42 12.72 14.84
CA TYR A 19 50.00 13.80 15.73
C TYR A 19 51.14 14.30 16.64
N ALA A 20 52.11 13.45 16.98
CA ALA A 20 53.30 13.81 17.79
C ALA A 20 54.38 14.58 17.02
N ASP A 21 54.44 14.45 15.69
CA ASP A 21 55.42 15.15 14.85
C ASP A 21 55.11 16.66 14.67
N LYS A 22 54.03 17.16 15.29
CA LYS A 22 53.59 18.57 15.14
C LYS A 22 54.38 19.54 16.00
N ASP A 23 54.76 19.16 17.22
CA ASP A 23 55.51 20.01 18.15
C ASP A 23 57.04 19.73 18.13
N GLY A 24 57.52 18.83 17.24
CA GLY A 24 58.95 18.53 17.03
C GLY A 24 59.53 17.40 17.89
N ASP A 25 58.77 16.88 18.85
CA ASP A 25 59.13 15.73 19.69
C ASP A 25 58.30 14.50 19.28
N CYS A 26 58.82 13.69 18.35
CA CYS A 26 58.10 12.54 17.77
C CYS A 26 57.87 11.34 18.72
N ASN A 27 58.39 11.42 19.95
CA ASN A 27 58.37 10.33 20.94
C ASN A 27 57.28 10.48 22.00
N THR A 28 56.68 11.67 22.13
CA THR A 28 55.67 11.97 23.15
C THR A 28 54.56 12.81 22.54
N LEU A 29 53.35 12.72 23.10
CA LEU A 29 52.21 13.51 22.66
C LEU A 29 51.94 14.61 23.69
N SER A 30 51.99 15.86 23.26
CA SER A 30 51.66 16.99 24.13
C SER A 30 50.16 16.98 24.48
N LYS A 31 49.76 17.61 25.59
CA LYS A 31 48.34 17.72 25.97
C LYS A 31 47.48 18.34 24.86
N LYS A 32 48.06 19.22 24.05
CA LYS A 32 47.40 19.88 22.93
C LYS A 32 47.20 18.90 21.77
N GLU A 33 48.25 18.18 21.38
CA GLU A 33 48.19 17.16 20.32
C GLU A 33 47.23 16.03 20.69
N LEU A 34 47.18 15.62 21.97
CA LEU A 34 46.29 14.54 22.43
C LEU A 34 44.84 14.98 22.32
N LYS A 35 44.57 16.25 22.67
CA LYS A 35 43.25 16.85 22.51
C LYS A 35 42.86 16.94 21.03
N GLU A 36 43.78 17.32 20.15
CA GLU A 36 43.54 17.35 18.70
C GLU A 36 43.28 15.95 18.12
N LEU A 37 44.06 14.94 18.51
CA LEU A 37 43.87 13.55 18.11
C LEU A 37 42.49 13.05 18.56
N MET A 38 42.14 13.26 19.84
CA MET A 38 40.84 12.87 20.38
C MET A 38 39.69 13.62 19.70
N GLN A 39 39.82 14.92 19.43
CA GLN A 39 38.76 15.68 18.78
C GLN A 39 38.59 15.31 17.31
N THR A 40 39.67 15.03 16.58
CA THR A 40 39.62 14.79 15.14
C THR A 40 39.17 13.37 14.83
N GLU A 41 39.82 12.38 15.43
CA GLU A 41 39.50 10.97 15.19
C GLU A 41 38.11 10.64 15.74
N LEU A 42 37.81 11.03 16.98
CA LEU A 42 36.52 10.70 17.61
C LEU A 42 35.34 11.41 16.93
N ALA A 43 35.50 12.68 16.54
CA ALA A 43 34.45 13.39 15.80
C ALA A 43 34.24 12.80 14.40
N SER A 44 35.30 12.37 13.73
CA SER A 44 35.23 11.64 12.45
C SER A 44 34.42 10.36 12.60
N PHE A 45 34.74 9.52 13.61
CA PHE A 45 34.01 8.29 13.89
C PHE A 45 32.52 8.52 14.19
N LEU A 46 32.21 9.50 15.04
CA LEU A 46 30.82 9.85 15.36
C LEU A 46 30.07 10.37 14.14
N LYS A 47 30.71 11.18 13.29
CA LYS A 47 30.07 11.72 12.08
C LYS A 47 29.74 10.61 11.07
N VAL A 48 30.67 9.68 10.83
CA VAL A 48 30.46 8.55 9.92
C VAL A 48 29.33 7.65 10.42
N THR A 49 29.33 7.29 11.70
CA THR A 49 28.28 6.44 12.31
C THR A 49 26.90 7.09 12.32
N LEU A 50 26.80 8.40 12.59
CA LEU A 50 25.53 9.12 12.54
C LEU A 50 25.01 9.24 11.11
N THR A 51 25.88 9.50 10.12
CA THR A 51 25.46 9.60 8.71
C THR A 51 24.93 8.28 8.17
N SER A 52 25.58 7.15 8.47
CA SER A 52 25.12 5.83 8.03
C SER A 52 23.78 5.43 8.65
N LEU A 53 23.58 5.76 9.94
CA LEU A 53 22.32 5.51 10.63
C LEU A 53 21.18 6.38 10.09
N SER A 54 21.48 7.66 9.78
CA SER A 54 20.48 8.57 9.21
C SER A 54 20.02 8.13 7.82
N LEU A 55 20.95 7.68 6.97
CA LEU A 55 20.60 7.15 5.64
C LEU A 55 19.75 5.89 5.74
N SER A 56 20.12 4.93 6.60
CA SER A 56 19.39 3.67 6.74
C SER A 56 17.97 3.88 7.27
N LEU A 57 17.77 4.79 8.22
CA LEU A 57 16.44 5.19 8.68
C LEU A 57 15.64 5.87 7.56
N SER A 58 16.24 6.80 6.83
CA SER A 58 15.54 7.51 5.76
C SER A 58 15.06 6.55 4.66
N LEU A 59 15.89 5.58 4.28
CA LEU A 59 15.56 4.60 3.25
C LEU A 59 14.45 3.66 3.73
N SER A 60 14.54 3.14 4.96
CA SER A 60 13.53 2.24 5.52
C SER A 60 12.16 2.92 5.68
N LEU A 61 12.13 4.18 6.13
CA LEU A 61 10.90 4.98 6.18
C LEU A 61 10.33 5.21 4.77
N SER A 62 11.16 5.61 3.80
CA SER A 62 10.68 5.84 2.44
C SER A 62 10.06 4.56 1.83
N LEU A 63 10.69 3.41 2.05
CA LEU A 63 10.24 2.13 1.50
C LEU A 63 8.95 1.66 2.17
N SER A 64 8.85 1.77 3.50
CA SER A 64 7.64 1.41 4.24
C SER A 64 6.43 2.26 3.85
N VAL A 65 6.62 3.57 3.68
CA VAL A 65 5.56 4.49 3.23
C VAL A 65 5.13 4.13 1.80
N CYS A 66 6.07 3.96 0.87
CA CYS A 66 5.76 3.57 -0.50
C CYS A 66 4.97 2.25 -0.56
N LEU A 67 5.40 1.22 0.18
CA LEU A 67 4.71 -0.07 0.22
C LEU A 67 3.31 0.05 0.82
N SER A 68 3.16 0.77 1.93
CA SER A 68 1.85 0.95 2.57
C SER A 68 0.84 1.64 1.67
N VAL A 69 1.24 2.70 0.95
CA VAL A 69 0.37 3.44 0.03
C VAL A 69 0.03 2.59 -1.20
N CYS A 70 1.04 1.95 -1.82
CA CYS A 70 0.83 1.12 -3.01
C CYS A 70 -0.07 -0.09 -2.76
N LEU A 71 -0.14 -0.61 -1.54
CA LEU A 71 -0.98 -1.77 -1.19
C LEU A 71 -2.36 -1.36 -0.67
N SER A 72 -2.45 -0.33 0.18
CA SER A 72 -3.71 0.03 0.86
C SER A 72 -4.75 0.65 -0.08
N LEU A 73 -4.32 1.52 -1.00
CA LEU A 73 -5.22 2.23 -1.91
C LEU A 73 -5.93 1.30 -2.91
N PRO A 74 -5.24 0.40 -3.64
CA PRO A 74 -5.92 -0.48 -4.59
C PRO A 74 -6.79 -1.54 -3.89
N LEU A 75 -6.39 -2.04 -2.72
CA LEU A 75 -7.22 -2.99 -1.97
C LEU A 75 -8.52 -2.36 -1.48
N SER A 76 -8.47 -1.14 -0.93
CA SER A 76 -9.68 -0.45 -0.47
C SER A 76 -10.62 -0.09 -1.62
N LEU A 77 -10.07 0.34 -2.76
CA LEU A 77 -10.87 0.66 -3.94
C LEU A 77 -11.53 -0.60 -4.54
N SER A 78 -10.80 -1.71 -4.63
CA SER A 78 -11.35 -2.96 -5.17
C SER A 78 -12.42 -3.58 -4.26
N LEU A 79 -12.27 -3.52 -2.93
CA LEU A 79 -13.29 -3.97 -2.00
C LEU A 79 -14.56 -3.11 -2.08
N SER A 80 -14.43 -1.78 -2.15
CA SER A 80 -15.60 -0.89 -2.23
C SER A 80 -16.36 -1.05 -3.55
N LEU A 81 -15.65 -1.22 -4.67
CA LEU A 81 -16.27 -1.51 -5.97
C LEU A 81 -16.98 -2.87 -5.99
N SER A 82 -16.35 -3.91 -5.47
CA SER A 82 -16.97 -5.25 -5.45
C SER A 82 -18.20 -5.30 -4.55
N LEU A 83 -18.17 -4.63 -3.40
CA LEU A 83 -19.30 -4.58 -2.49
C LEU A 83 -20.47 -3.74 -3.05
N SER A 84 -20.19 -2.59 -3.66
CA SER A 84 -21.23 -1.78 -4.32
C SER A 84 -21.88 -2.54 -5.49
N LEU A 85 -21.08 -3.20 -6.33
CA LEU A 85 -21.60 -3.95 -7.46
C LEU A 85 -22.46 -5.15 -7.02
N SER A 86 -22.02 -5.90 -6.00
CA SER A 86 -22.79 -7.04 -5.47
C SER A 86 -24.12 -6.60 -4.84
N LEU A 87 -24.14 -5.50 -4.10
CA LEU A 87 -25.36 -4.91 -3.54
C LEU A 87 -26.33 -4.44 -4.62
N CYS A 88 -25.82 -3.77 -5.67
CA CYS A 88 -26.63 -3.35 -6.81
C CYS A 88 -27.27 -4.56 -7.51
N LEU A 89 -26.51 -5.61 -7.79
CA LEU A 89 -27.04 -6.83 -8.44
C LEU A 89 -28.07 -7.56 -7.57
N TYR A 90 -27.89 -7.56 -6.25
CA TYR A 90 -28.88 -8.12 -5.32
C TYR A 90 -30.18 -7.32 -5.32
N SER A 91 -30.11 -5.98 -5.28
CA SER A 91 -31.32 -5.15 -5.35
C SER A 91 -32.11 -5.35 -6.65
N LEU A 92 -31.40 -5.53 -7.78
CA LEU A 92 -32.01 -5.77 -9.08
C LEU A 92 -32.70 -7.15 -9.13
N SER A 93 -32.08 -8.20 -8.59
CA SER A 93 -32.70 -9.54 -8.57
C SER A 93 -33.94 -9.60 -7.67
N VAL A 94 -33.91 -8.90 -6.53
CA VAL A 94 -35.09 -8.79 -5.65
C VAL A 94 -36.21 -8.02 -6.35
N SER A 95 -35.92 -6.89 -6.99
CA SER A 95 -36.94 -6.10 -7.70
C SER A 95 -37.59 -6.87 -8.85
N THR A 96 -36.79 -7.61 -9.63
CA THR A 96 -37.29 -8.42 -10.75
C THR A 96 -38.12 -9.60 -10.28
N SER A 97 -37.68 -10.32 -9.25
CA SER A 97 -38.47 -11.42 -8.66
C SER A 97 -39.79 -10.94 -8.05
N LEU A 98 -39.81 -9.79 -7.38
CA LEU A 98 -41.04 -9.19 -6.84
C LEU A 98 -41.99 -8.76 -7.96
N SER A 99 -41.47 -8.18 -9.05
CA SER A 99 -42.30 -7.80 -10.20
C SER A 99 -42.92 -9.03 -10.88
N LEU A 100 -42.16 -10.12 -11.04
CA LEU A 100 -42.67 -11.37 -11.59
C LEU A 100 -43.73 -12.00 -10.68
N SER A 101 -43.48 -12.08 -9.37
CA SER A 101 -44.43 -12.68 -8.44
C SER A 101 -45.74 -11.89 -8.37
N LEU A 102 -45.68 -10.55 -8.39
CA LEU A 102 -46.86 -9.69 -8.46
C LEU A 102 -47.62 -9.86 -9.78
N CYS A 103 -46.89 -9.98 -10.90
CA CYS A 103 -47.47 -10.28 -12.21
C CYS A 103 -48.20 -11.63 -12.20
N PHE A 104 -47.61 -12.70 -11.67
CA PHE A 104 -48.26 -14.01 -11.57
C PHE A 104 -49.47 -13.95 -10.62
N TYR A 105 -49.34 -13.31 -9.46
CA TYR A 105 -50.42 -13.22 -8.47
C TYR A 105 -51.63 -12.43 -8.97
N LEU A 106 -51.43 -11.37 -9.76
CA LEU A 106 -52.52 -10.59 -10.34
C LEU A 106 -53.09 -11.24 -11.62
N THR A 107 -52.24 -11.86 -12.44
CA THR A 107 -52.66 -12.42 -13.73
C THR A 107 -53.39 -13.76 -13.58
N VAL A 108 -52.93 -14.66 -12.69
CA VAL A 108 -53.52 -16.00 -12.51
C VAL A 108 -55.00 -15.97 -12.10
N PRO A 109 -55.45 -15.18 -11.10
CA PRO A 109 -56.87 -15.12 -10.73
C PRO A 109 -57.73 -14.37 -11.75
N LEU A 110 -57.17 -13.42 -12.51
CA LEU A 110 -57.87 -12.72 -13.59
C LEU A 110 -57.96 -13.55 -14.89
N TYR A 111 -57.08 -14.53 -15.07
CA TYR A 111 -57.13 -15.47 -16.19
C TYR A 111 -58.19 -16.57 -15.99
N PHE A 112 -58.47 -16.95 -14.74
CA PHE A 112 -59.46 -17.99 -14.42
C PHE A 112 -60.89 -17.69 -14.93
N PRO A 113 -61.41 -16.45 -14.93
CA PRO A 113 -62.67 -16.12 -15.59
C PRO A 113 -62.56 -15.88 -17.12
N CYS A 114 -61.35 -15.76 -17.68
CA CYS A 114 -61.13 -15.30 -19.06
C CYS A 114 -60.92 -16.44 -20.08
N ILE A 115 -60.98 -17.72 -19.66
CA ILE A 115 -60.98 -18.89 -20.58
C ILE A 115 -62.17 -18.86 -21.59
N SER A 116 -63.10 -17.92 -21.43
CA SER A 116 -64.18 -17.65 -22.39
C SER A 116 -63.83 -16.62 -23.50
N CYS A 117 -62.64 -15.99 -23.54
CA CYS A 117 -62.27 -14.97 -24.54
C CYS A 117 -60.92 -15.22 -25.27
N PRO A 118 -60.77 -14.73 -26.52
CA PRO A 118 -59.75 -15.19 -27.48
C PRO A 118 -58.30 -14.73 -27.18
N PRO A 119 -57.28 -15.38 -27.79
CA PRO A 119 -55.85 -15.26 -27.47
C PRO A 119 -55.17 -13.89 -27.73
N PHE A 120 -55.91 -12.85 -28.11
CA PHE A 120 -55.37 -11.52 -28.42
C PHE A 120 -54.88 -10.75 -27.18
N THR A 121 -55.44 -11.01 -26.00
CA THR A 121 -55.07 -10.32 -24.74
C THR A 121 -53.73 -10.82 -24.19
N PHE A 122 -53.42 -12.10 -24.37
CA PHE A 122 -52.15 -12.69 -23.93
C PHE A 122 -50.96 -12.10 -24.70
N PHE A 123 -51.11 -11.90 -26.01
CA PHE A 123 -50.08 -11.29 -26.85
C PHE A 123 -49.87 -9.81 -26.52
N GLN A 124 -50.93 -9.06 -26.21
CA GLN A 124 -50.85 -7.65 -25.78
C GLN A 124 -50.12 -7.48 -24.43
N ILE A 125 -50.38 -8.35 -23.45
CA ILE A 125 -49.71 -8.30 -22.15
C ILE A 125 -48.22 -8.64 -22.29
N PHE A 126 -47.87 -9.66 -23.10
CA PHE A 126 -46.47 -10.00 -23.38
C PHE A 126 -45.73 -8.87 -24.09
N LEU A 127 -46.37 -8.22 -25.08
CA LEU A 127 -45.79 -7.11 -25.82
C LEU A 127 -45.64 -5.86 -24.94
N CYS A 128 -46.61 -5.60 -24.06
CA CYS A 128 -46.55 -4.50 -23.09
C CYS A 128 -45.46 -4.72 -22.03
N HIS A 129 -45.29 -5.96 -21.56
CA HIS A 129 -44.21 -6.33 -20.65
C HIS A 129 -42.83 -6.26 -21.34
N TYR A 130 -42.72 -6.74 -22.58
CA TYR A 130 -41.49 -6.65 -23.38
C TYR A 130 -41.09 -5.20 -23.67
N ILE A 131 -42.04 -4.33 -24.01
CA ILE A 131 -41.79 -2.89 -24.24
C ILE A 131 -41.40 -2.19 -22.94
N ARG A 132 -42.05 -2.50 -21.81
CA ARG A 132 -41.72 -1.90 -20.51
C ARG A 132 -40.32 -2.27 -20.02
N ILE A 133 -39.89 -3.52 -20.23
CA ILE A 133 -38.52 -3.97 -19.94
C ILE A 133 -37.50 -3.22 -20.82
N LYS A 134 -37.79 -3.03 -22.10
CA LYS A 134 -36.89 -2.35 -23.04
C LYS A 134 -36.75 -0.85 -22.76
N SER A 135 -37.78 -0.21 -22.20
CA SER A 135 -37.76 1.22 -21.83
C SER A 135 -36.98 1.52 -20.56
N THR A 136 -36.77 0.55 -19.66
CA THR A 136 -36.01 0.73 -18.41
C THR A 136 -34.49 0.54 -18.58
N GLN A 137 -34.02 0.23 -19.79
CA GLN A 137 -32.61 0.00 -20.13
C GLN A 137 -32.03 1.07 -21.10
N SER A 138 -32.79 2.11 -21.43
CA SER A 138 -32.32 3.32 -22.12
C SER A 138 -32.35 4.51 -21.18
#